data_AF-A0A965ZSF8-F1
#
_entry.id   AF-A0A965ZSF8-F1
#
_cell.length_a   1.000
_cell.length_b   1.000
_cell.length_c   1.000
_cell.angle_alpha   90.00
_cell.angle_beta   90.00
_cell.angle_gamma   90.00
#
_symmetry.space_group_name_H-M   'P 1'
#
loop_
_entity.id
_entity.type
_entity.pdbx_description
1 polymer ?
#
loop_
_entity_poly.entity_id
_entity_poly.type
_entity_poly.pdbx_seq_one_letter_code
_entity_poly.pdbx_strand_id
1 'polypeptide(L)'
;FEETDAGESVTGFVELYQQNDWEEFLRQLQPMIEHFLARFREIAEAGPEEDHDVLQSMIRHEESFAHWIARELADEEGSLDVALEQLQYPLPAP
;
A
#
# COMPACT_ATOMS: atom_id res chain seq x y z
N PHE A 1 21.49 20.66 1.41
CA PHE A 1 21.79 19.24 1.25
C PHE A 1 20.46 18.55 1.41
N GLU A 2 19.78 18.28 0.30
CA GLU A 2 18.62 17.39 0.30
C GLU A 2 19.21 15.98 0.30
N GLU A 3 19.03 15.27 1.41
CA GLU A 3 19.16 13.81 1.42
C GLU A 3 18.12 13.29 0.44
N THR A 4 18.59 12.78 -0.69
CA THR A 4 17.75 12.02 -1.62
C THR A 4 17.32 10.76 -0.88
N ASP A 5 16.08 10.78 -0.40
CA ASP A 5 15.36 9.63 0.09
C ASP A 5 15.39 8.56 -1.00
N ALA A 6 16.12 7.48 -0.77
CA ALA A 6 16.23 6.36 -1.71
C ALA A 6 14.85 5.73 -2.00
N GLY A 7 13.81 6.06 -1.21
CA GLY A 7 12.41 5.66 -1.43
C GLY A 7 11.60 6.50 -2.42
N GLU A 8 12.04 7.70 -2.83
CA GLU A 8 11.21 8.59 -3.67
C GLU A 8 11.42 8.42 -5.18
N SER A 9 12.49 7.74 -5.62
CA SER A 9 12.76 7.53 -7.04
C SER A 9 12.41 6.11 -7.48
N VAL A 10 11.76 5.97 -8.64
CA VAL A 10 11.45 4.65 -9.25
C VAL A 10 12.69 3.76 -9.34
N THR A 11 13.85 4.35 -9.65
CA THR A 11 15.13 3.64 -9.71
C THR A 11 15.54 3.09 -8.34
N GLY A 12 15.43 3.88 -7.28
CA GLY A 12 15.74 3.45 -5.92
C GLY A 12 14.85 2.29 -5.47
N PHE A 13 13.56 2.31 -5.84
CA PHE A 13 12.64 1.20 -5.56
C PHE A 13 13.03 -0.09 -6.29
N VAL A 14 13.46 0.01 -7.55
CA VAL A 14 13.95 -1.15 -8.33
C VAL A 14 15.23 -1.72 -7.73
N GLU A 15 16.15 -0.86 -7.29
CA GLU A 15 17.38 -1.29 -6.61
C GLU A 15 17.05 -2.02 -5.30
N LEU A 16 16.10 -1.49 -4.53
CA LEU A 16 15.63 -2.07 -3.27
C LEU A 16 15.02 -3.47 -3.49
N TYR A 17 14.22 -3.66 -4.54
CA TYR A 17 13.71 -4.98 -4.92
C TYR A 17 14.81 -5.95 -5.38
N GLN A 18 15.85 -5.47 -6.08
CA GLN A 18 16.92 -6.33 -6.61
C GLN A 18 17.97 -6.73 -5.58
N GLN A 19 18.19 -5.89 -4.56
CA GLN A 19 19.29 -6.05 -3.59
C GLN A 19 18.86 -6.77 -2.32
N ASN A 20 17.56 -6.85 -2.03
CA ASN A 20 17.01 -7.47 -0.83
C ASN A 20 16.31 -8.78 -1.19
N ASP A 21 16.24 -9.70 -0.22
CA ASP A 21 15.30 -10.81 -0.33
C ASP A 21 13.86 -10.30 -0.16
N TRP A 22 12.90 -11.19 -0.43
CA TRP A 22 11.49 -10.82 -0.43
C TRP A 22 11.01 -10.30 0.93
N GLU A 23 11.44 -10.91 2.04
CA GLU A 23 11.06 -10.50 3.38
C GLU A 23 11.63 -9.12 3.72
N GLU A 24 12.91 -8.91 3.42
CA GLU A 24 13.61 -7.64 3.66
C GLU A 24 13.06 -6.50 2.78
N PHE A 25 12.68 -6.81 1.54
CA PHE A 25 11.94 -5.88 0.67
C PHE A 25 10.59 -5.48 1.29
N LEU A 26 9.80 -6.45 1.75
CA LEU A 26 8.49 -6.19 2.35
C LEU A 26 8.59 -5.39 3.66
N ARG A 27 9.61 -5.67 4.49
CA ARG A 27 9.90 -4.88 5.71
C ARG A 27 10.23 -3.43 5.39
N GLN A 28 10.89 -3.17 4.26
CA GLN A 28 11.22 -1.82 3.81
C GLN A 28 10.04 -1.13 3.10
N LEU A 29 9.15 -1.90 2.47
CA LEU A 29 7.93 -1.39 1.84
C LEU A 29 6.87 -1.00 2.87
N GLN A 30 6.75 -1.73 3.98
CA GLN A 30 5.70 -1.54 4.99
C GLN A 30 5.60 -0.08 5.50
N PRO A 31 6.69 0.61 5.90
CA PRO A 31 6.60 1.99 6.39
C PRO A 31 6.09 2.98 5.32
N MET A 32 6.36 2.72 4.04
CA MET A 32 5.88 3.54 2.93
C MET A 32 4.36 3.41 2.78
N ILE A 33 3.84 2.19 2.81
CA ILE A 33 2.39 1.92 2.78
C ILE A 33 1.68 2.52 4.00
N GLU A 34 2.28 2.37 5.19
CA GLU A 34 1.74 2.97 6.42
C GLU A 34 1.70 4.50 6.35
N HIS A 35 2.71 5.12 5.73
CA HIS A 35 2.74 6.57 5.48
C HIS A 35 1.60 7.02 4.55
N PHE A 36 1.39 6.34 3.41
CA PHE A 36 0.28 6.66 2.50
C PHE A 36 -1.08 6.45 3.16
N LEU A 37 -1.25 5.37 3.93
CA LEU A 37 -2.48 5.10 4.64
C LEU A 37 -2.82 6.20 5.65
N ALA A 38 -1.83 6.65 6.43
CA ALA A 38 -2.00 7.77 7.35
C ALA A 38 -2.41 9.04 6.58
N ARG A 39 -1.75 9.31 5.45
CA ARG A 39 -2.06 10.47 4.62
C ARG A 39 -3.47 10.42 4.01
N PHE A 40 -3.92 9.26 3.55
CA PHE A 40 -5.27 9.09 3.01
C PHE A 40 -6.36 9.25 4.08
N ARG A 41 -6.10 8.81 5.32
CA ARG A 41 -7.00 9.06 6.45
C ARG A 41 -7.14 10.55 6.75
N GLU A 42 -6.04 11.31 6.75
CA GLU A 42 -6.08 12.78 6.90
C GLU A 42 -6.89 13.45 5.78
N ILE A 43 -6.71 13.00 4.53
CA ILE A 43 -7.45 13.53 3.38
C ILE A 43 -8.93 13.20 3.49
N ALA A 44 -9.30 11.97 3.88
CA ALA A 44 -10.69 11.58 4.07
C ALA A 44 -11.39 12.35 5.18
N GLU A 45 -10.68 12.72 6.25
CA GLU A 45 -11.22 13.54 7.34
C GLU A 45 -11.43 15.01 6.91
N ALA A 46 -10.55 15.55 6.07
CA ALA A 46 -10.62 16.93 5.60
C ALA A 46 -11.44 17.13 4.30
N GLY A 47 -11.74 16.04 3.60
CA GLY A 47 -12.37 16.04 2.29
C GLY A 47 -13.87 16.37 2.32
N PRO A 48 -14.44 16.80 1.19
CA PRO A 48 -15.87 17.09 1.11
C PRO A 48 -16.70 15.79 1.15
N GLU A 49 -17.90 15.87 1.71
CA GLU A 49 -18.79 14.70 1.88
C GLU A 49 -19.17 14.05 0.54
N GLU A 50 -19.25 14.83 -0.53
CA GLU A 50 -19.54 14.33 -1.89
C GLU A 50 -18.48 13.37 -2.44
N ASP A 51 -17.24 13.47 -1.97
CA ASP A 51 -16.12 12.62 -2.37
C ASP A 51 -15.88 11.46 -1.38
N HIS A 52 -16.68 11.34 -0.32
CA HIS A 52 -16.47 10.38 0.76
C HIS A 52 -16.22 8.96 0.26
N ASP A 53 -17.04 8.46 -0.67
CA ASP A 53 -16.90 7.10 -1.19
C ASP A 53 -15.58 6.88 -1.94
N VAL A 54 -15.10 7.89 -2.68
CA VAL A 54 -13.81 7.87 -3.38
C VAL A 54 -12.68 7.89 -2.35
N LEU A 55 -12.73 8.79 -1.38
CA LEU A 55 -11.70 8.90 -0.33
C LEU A 55 -11.61 7.62 0.53
N GLN A 56 -12.76 7.00 0.84
CA GLN A 56 -12.80 5.71 1.52
C GLN A 56 -12.25 4.57 0.64
N SER A 57 -12.44 4.63 -0.68
CA SER A 57 -11.87 3.61 -1.58
C SER A 57 -10.33 3.63 -1.60
N MET A 58 -9.72 4.83 -1.52
CA MET A 58 -8.27 4.98 -1.40
C MET A 58 -7.73 4.37 -0.11
N ILE A 59 -8.43 4.58 1.00
CA ILE A 59 -8.08 3.97 2.30
C ILE A 59 -8.17 2.44 2.21
N ARG A 60 -9.28 1.89 1.70
CA ARG A 60 -9.46 0.43 1.58
C ARG A 60 -8.39 -0.21 0.70
N HIS A 61 -8.02 0.46 -0.38
CA HIS A 61 -6.94 0.02 -1.26
C HIS A 61 -5.61 -0.09 -0.49
N GLU A 62 -5.22 0.97 0.22
CA GLU A 62 -3.97 0.99 0.97
C GLU A 62 -3.97 0.01 2.16
N GLU A 63 -5.11 -0.14 2.85
CA GLU A 63 -5.29 -1.15 3.91
C GLU A 63 -5.13 -2.58 3.38
N SER A 64 -5.53 -2.84 2.13
CA SER A 64 -5.34 -4.16 1.52
C SER A 64 -3.86 -4.50 1.29
N PHE A 65 -3.04 -3.51 0.92
CA PHE A 65 -1.60 -3.70 0.81
C PHE A 65 -0.94 -3.87 2.18
N ALA A 66 -1.31 -3.07 3.17
CA ALA A 66 -0.82 -3.24 4.53
C ALA A 66 -1.14 -4.63 5.09
N HIS A 67 -2.37 -5.11 4.84
CA HIS A 67 -2.81 -6.45 5.22
C HIS A 67 -2.01 -7.54 4.50
N TRP A 68 -1.83 -7.42 3.18
CA TRP A 68 -1.04 -8.36 2.39
C TRP A 68 0.41 -8.45 2.88
N ILE A 69 1.08 -7.31 3.09
CA ILE A 69 2.46 -7.26 3.60
C ILE A 69 2.55 -7.95 4.96
N ALA A 70 1.63 -7.66 5.87
CA ALA A 70 1.62 -8.29 7.20
C ALA A 70 1.48 -9.81 7.14
N ARG A 71 0.67 -10.33 6.20
CA ARG A 71 0.44 -11.78 6.02
C ARG A 71 1.60 -12.47 5.32
N GLU A 72 2.23 -11.82 4.34
CA GLU A 72 3.47 -12.32 3.72
C GLU A 72 4.60 -12.41 4.74
N LEU A 73 4.80 -11.39 5.57
CA LEU A 73 5.82 -11.39 6.63
C LEU A 73 5.55 -12.44 7.74
N ALA A 74 4.30 -12.92 7.83
CA ALA A 74 3.90 -13.99 8.73
C ALA A 74 3.95 -15.39 8.08
N ASP A 75 4.36 -15.49 6.81
CA ASP A 75 4.39 -16.73 6.01
C ASP A 75 3.01 -17.42 5.95
N GLU A 76 1.93 -16.62 5.84
CA GLU A 76 0.56 -17.11 5.75
C GLU A 76 0.11 -17.37 4.30
N GLU A 77 -0.49 -18.53 4.04
CA GLU A 77 -1.11 -18.83 2.74
C GLU A 77 -2.26 -17.86 2.40
N GLY A 78 -2.43 -17.52 1.12
CA GLY A 78 -3.51 -16.64 0.66
C GLY A 78 -3.34 -15.18 1.07
N SER A 79 -2.10 -14.76 1.38
CA SER A 79 -1.71 -13.38 1.69
C SER A 79 -2.26 -12.35 0.68
N LEU A 80 -2.29 -12.71 -0.61
CA LEU A 80 -2.70 -11.84 -1.72
C LEU A 80 -4.21 -11.71 -1.92
N ASP A 81 -5.03 -12.57 -1.32
CA ASP A 81 -6.46 -12.67 -1.65
C ASP A 81 -7.19 -11.33 -1.45
N VAL A 82 -6.92 -10.64 -0.33
CA VAL A 82 -7.54 -9.35 0.00
C VAL A 82 -7.12 -8.23 -0.96
N ALA A 83 -5.86 -8.23 -1.42
CA ALA A 83 -5.39 -7.27 -2.40
C ALA A 83 -6.01 -7.53 -3.79
N LEU A 84 -6.15 -8.81 -4.17
CA LEU A 84 -6.80 -9.21 -5.42
C LEU A 84 -8.30 -8.86 -5.44
N GLU A 85 -9.00 -8.98 -4.30
CA GLU A 85 -10.39 -8.55 -4.15
C GLU A 85 -10.56 -7.04 -4.39
N GLN A 86 -9.62 -6.21 -3.93
CA GLN A 86 -9.67 -4.76 -4.17
C GLN A 86 -9.45 -4.37 -5.65
N LEU A 87 -8.66 -5.13 -6.41
CA LEU A 87 -8.50 -4.89 -7.86
C LEU A 87 -9.81 -5.07 -8.64
N GLN A 88 -10.81 -5.72 -8.04
CA GLN A 88 -12.13 -5.91 -8.64
C GLN A 88 -13.10 -4.75 -8.33
N TYR A 89 -12.70 -3.71 -7.60
CA TYR A 89 -13.57 -2.56 -7.31
C TYR A 89 -13.48 -1.46 -8.39
N PRO A 90 -14.60 -0.87 -8.88
CA PRO A 90 -16.01 -1.21 -8.69
C PRO A 90 -16.51 -1.96 -9.94
N LEU A 91 -15.91 -3.10 -10.27
CA LEU A 91 -16.39 -3.92 -11.38
C LEU A 91 -17.31 -5.00 -10.82
N PRO A 92 -18.57 -5.12 -11.28
CA PRO A 92 -19.42 -6.21 -10.85
C PRO A 92 -18.72 -7.53 -11.19
N ALA A 93 -18.79 -8.48 -10.25
CA ALA A 93 -18.32 -9.84 -10.50
C ALA A 93 -18.97 -10.40 -11.78
N PRO A 94 -18.23 -11.13 -12.62
CA PRO A 94 -18.71 -11.66 -13.90
C PRO A 94 -19.90 -12.61 -13.78
#